data_AF-A0A0D6KUW6-F1
#
_entry.id   AF-A0A0D6KUW6-F1
#
_cell.length_a   1.000
_cell.length_b   1.000
_cell.length_c   1.000
_cell.angle_alpha   90.00
_cell.angle_beta   90.00
_cell.angle_gamma   90.00
#
_symmetry.space_group_name_H-M   'P 1'
#
loop_
_entity.id
_entity.type
_entity.pdbx_description
1 polymer ?
#
loop_
_entity_poly.entity_id
_entity_poly.type
_entity_poly.pdbx_seq_one_letter_code
_entity_poly.pdbx_strand_id
1 'polypeptide(L)'
;MVEMHLLSVNVDFSYNPIYGLGVVTTFDRFMQGYQPERDKESIFSALCQAVEQDEQRYRQDAERLQGIAESLPVNDLIAWLSQSTTLDRDADLQAQLQAIANNPKFKYNRLFAIGLFSLLEISDPELVKDEKQRNEALKKIASGLHLSDDKFTKDLDLYRSNLDKIAQALVVMADMLLADRKKREQRKQQSTTTVAPPSTNE
;
A
#
# COMPACT_ATOMS: atom_id res chain seq x y z
N MET A 1 -11.20 2.96 -6.27
CA MET A 1 -12.67 3.03 -6.35
C MET A 1 -13.25 1.98 -7.31
N VAL A 2 -13.01 2.07 -8.63
CA VAL A 2 -13.56 1.09 -9.61
C VAL A 2 -13.22 -0.37 -9.25
N GLU A 3 -11.95 -0.65 -8.93
CA GLU A 3 -11.52 -2.00 -8.52
C GLU A 3 -12.28 -2.50 -7.29
N MET A 4 -12.44 -1.67 -6.25
CA MET A 4 -13.20 -2.02 -5.04
C MET A 4 -14.68 -2.27 -5.35
N HIS A 5 -15.30 -1.43 -6.19
CA HIS A 5 -16.69 -1.60 -6.59
C HIS A 5 -16.91 -2.91 -7.36
N LEU A 6 -16.09 -3.19 -8.39
CA LEU A 6 -16.19 -4.42 -9.19
C LEU A 6 -15.98 -5.69 -8.36
N LEU A 7 -15.21 -5.61 -7.27
CA LEU A 7 -15.10 -6.69 -6.30
C LEU A 7 -16.35 -6.80 -5.44
N SER A 8 -16.86 -5.69 -4.89
CA SER A 8 -18.02 -5.69 -3.98
C SER A 8 -19.29 -6.32 -4.58
N VAL A 9 -19.48 -6.21 -5.89
CA VAL A 9 -20.65 -6.76 -6.60
C VAL A 9 -20.41 -8.18 -7.16
N ASN A 10 -19.21 -8.73 -6.99
CA ASN A 10 -18.89 -10.08 -7.47
C ASN A 10 -19.41 -11.14 -6.49
N VAL A 11 -20.20 -12.09 -6.99
CA VAL A 11 -20.82 -13.14 -6.15
C VAL A 11 -19.82 -14.02 -5.39
N ASP A 12 -18.62 -14.20 -5.93
CA ASP A 12 -17.58 -15.04 -5.32
C ASP A 12 -16.64 -14.21 -4.41
N PHE A 13 -16.82 -12.90 -4.36
CA PHE A 13 -16.03 -12.02 -3.49
C PHE A 13 -16.63 -11.95 -2.08
N SER A 14 -15.75 -12.04 -1.10
CA SER A 14 -16.06 -11.77 0.29
C SER A 14 -14.91 -10.97 0.91
N TYR A 15 -15.28 -10.00 1.75
CA TYR A 15 -14.28 -9.24 2.50
C TYR A 15 -13.50 -10.20 3.41
N ASN A 16 -12.18 -9.99 3.47
CA ASN A 16 -11.30 -10.58 4.48
C ASN A 16 -10.26 -9.55 4.94
N PRO A 17 -9.70 -9.69 6.15
CA PRO A 17 -8.73 -8.73 6.72
C PRO A 17 -7.46 -8.54 5.86
N ILE A 18 -6.99 -9.57 5.15
CA ILE A 18 -5.81 -9.47 4.27
C ILE A 18 -6.10 -8.51 3.10
N TYR A 19 -7.30 -8.62 2.50
CA TYR A 19 -7.77 -7.65 1.53
C TYR A 19 -7.88 -6.23 2.13
N GLY A 20 -8.39 -6.11 3.35
CA GLY A 20 -8.49 -4.84 4.08
C GLY A 20 -7.12 -4.16 4.24
N LEU A 21 -6.13 -4.91 4.73
CA LEU A 21 -4.73 -4.46 4.81
C LEU A 21 -4.21 -4.03 3.44
N GLY A 22 -4.47 -4.81 2.40
CA GLY A 22 -4.07 -4.46 1.03
C GLY A 22 -4.63 -3.13 0.53
N VAL A 23 -5.90 -2.83 0.84
CA VAL A 23 -6.52 -1.54 0.52
C VAL A 23 -5.87 -0.39 1.29
N VAL A 24 -5.68 -0.56 2.60
CA VAL A 24 -5.04 0.44 3.46
C VAL A 24 -3.61 0.71 2.98
N THR A 25 -2.80 -0.34 2.79
CA THR A 25 -1.42 -0.20 2.29
C THR A 25 -1.38 0.49 0.93
N THR A 26 -2.24 0.09 0.00
CA THR A 26 -2.28 0.71 -1.34
C THR A 26 -2.60 2.20 -1.22
N PHE A 27 -3.61 2.56 -0.44
CA PHE A 27 -3.99 3.95 -0.24
C PHE A 27 -2.84 4.76 0.38
N ASP A 28 -2.30 4.30 1.51
CA ASP A 28 -1.29 5.03 2.26
C ASP A 28 0.00 5.22 1.44
N ARG A 29 0.41 4.20 0.69
CA ARG A 29 1.59 4.26 -0.19
C ARG A 29 1.37 5.21 -1.38
N PHE A 30 0.20 5.18 -2.01
CA PHE A 30 -0.08 6.01 -3.18
C PHE A 30 -0.41 7.46 -2.81
N MET A 31 -0.84 7.70 -1.57
CA MET A 31 -1.09 9.04 -1.03
C MET A 31 0.16 9.66 -0.38
N GLN A 32 1.33 9.01 -0.47
CA GLN A 32 2.60 9.63 -0.09
C GLN A 32 2.81 10.92 -0.88
N GLY A 33 3.17 11.99 -0.18
CA GLY A 33 3.34 13.32 -0.79
C GLY A 33 2.05 14.08 -1.14
N TYR A 34 0.85 13.52 -0.89
CA TYR A 34 -0.40 14.27 -1.06
C TYR A 34 -0.46 15.48 -0.11
N GLN A 35 -0.89 16.62 -0.63
CA GLN A 35 -1.03 17.88 0.10
C GLN A 35 -2.40 18.53 -0.18
N PRO A 36 -3.10 19.05 0.85
CA PRO A 36 -2.70 19.05 2.27
C PRO A 36 -2.91 17.68 2.93
N GLU A 37 -2.01 17.29 3.85
CA GLU A 37 -2.04 15.94 4.44
C GLU A 37 -3.31 15.62 5.22
N ARG A 38 -3.91 16.63 5.87
CA ARG A 38 -5.13 16.48 6.68
C ARG A 38 -6.31 15.92 5.89
N ASP A 39 -6.33 16.10 4.57
CA ASP A 39 -7.46 15.65 3.75
C ASP A 39 -7.37 14.14 3.45
N LYS A 40 -6.21 13.50 3.64
CA LYS A 40 -6.01 12.05 3.37
C LYS A 40 -7.03 11.17 4.08
N GLU A 41 -7.31 11.43 5.36
CA GLU A 41 -8.28 10.68 6.15
C GLU A 41 -9.70 10.82 5.57
N SER A 42 -10.11 12.04 5.25
CA SER A 42 -11.43 12.29 4.65
C SER A 42 -11.58 11.64 3.28
N ILE A 43 -10.51 11.59 2.48
CA ILE A 43 -10.50 10.92 1.17
C ILE A 43 -10.63 9.41 1.36
N PHE A 44 -9.93 8.81 2.32
CA PHE A 44 -10.04 7.39 2.62
C PHE A 44 -11.45 7.02 3.08
N SER A 45 -12.01 7.79 4.02
CA SER A 45 -13.39 7.63 4.50
C SER A 45 -14.39 7.71 3.35
N ALA A 46 -14.32 8.76 2.53
CA ALA A 46 -15.20 8.91 1.36
C ALA A 46 -15.04 7.78 0.33
N LEU A 47 -13.82 7.28 0.12
CA LEU A 47 -13.55 6.16 -0.78
C LEU A 47 -14.26 4.88 -0.32
N CYS A 48 -14.17 4.54 0.97
CA CYS A 48 -14.82 3.37 1.56
C CYS A 48 -16.35 3.51 1.53
N GLN A 49 -16.87 4.66 1.96
CA GLN A 49 -18.31 4.92 1.98
C GLN A 49 -18.93 4.90 0.59
N ALA A 50 -18.22 5.37 -0.44
CA ALA A 50 -18.69 5.35 -1.82
C ALA A 50 -18.88 3.93 -2.39
N VAL A 51 -18.30 2.91 -1.77
CA VAL A 51 -18.50 1.49 -2.11
C VAL A 51 -19.25 0.73 -1.01
N GLU A 52 -19.99 1.45 -0.17
CA GLU A 52 -20.81 0.91 0.93
C GLU A 52 -19.98 0.08 1.93
N GLN A 53 -18.74 0.51 2.18
CA GLN A 53 -17.84 -0.11 3.15
C GLN A 53 -17.54 0.85 4.31
N ASP A 54 -17.19 0.28 5.46
CA ASP A 54 -16.80 1.01 6.67
C ASP A 54 -15.28 1.19 6.74
N GLU A 55 -14.80 2.43 6.74
CA GLU A 55 -13.37 2.74 6.85
C GLU A 55 -12.74 2.28 8.16
N GLN A 56 -13.49 2.26 9.27
CA GLN A 56 -12.97 1.89 10.58
C GLN A 56 -12.59 0.41 10.61
N ARG A 57 -13.43 -0.44 10.02
CA ARG A 57 -13.14 -1.87 9.85
C ARG A 57 -11.81 -2.09 9.13
N TYR A 58 -11.59 -1.38 8.02
CA TYR A 58 -10.36 -1.51 7.24
C TYR A 58 -9.12 -1.12 8.05
N ARG A 59 -9.18 0.01 8.79
CA ARG A 59 -8.06 0.49 9.60
C ARG A 59 -7.77 -0.45 10.77
N GLN A 60 -8.80 -0.91 11.49
CA GLN A 60 -8.65 -1.84 12.61
C GLN A 60 -8.10 -3.20 12.18
N ASP A 61 -8.63 -3.78 11.09
CA ASP A 61 -8.12 -5.04 10.56
C ASP A 61 -6.67 -4.90 10.06
N ALA A 62 -6.33 -3.77 9.41
CA ALA A 62 -4.96 -3.50 8.98
C ALA A 62 -4.00 -3.36 10.18
N GLU A 63 -4.35 -2.58 11.20
CA GLU A 63 -3.54 -2.39 12.42
C GLU A 63 -3.32 -3.72 13.16
N ARG A 64 -4.37 -4.52 13.29
CA ARG A 64 -4.28 -5.87 13.90
C ARG A 64 -3.31 -6.76 13.13
N LEU A 65 -3.45 -6.84 11.82
CA LEU A 65 -2.58 -7.65 10.97
C LEU A 65 -1.14 -7.15 10.93
N GLN A 66 -0.93 -5.83 10.98
CA GLN A 66 0.40 -5.22 11.12
C GLN A 66 1.05 -5.66 12.43
N GLY A 67 0.35 -5.54 13.56
CA GLY A 67 0.88 -5.97 14.86
C GLY A 67 1.23 -7.46 14.91
N ILE A 68 0.45 -8.32 14.22
CA ILE A 68 0.79 -9.74 14.08
C ILE A 68 2.09 -9.92 13.30
N ALA A 69 2.23 -9.27 12.15
CA ALA A 69 3.43 -9.36 11.31
C ALA A 69 4.70 -8.87 12.02
N GLU A 70 4.59 -7.80 12.81
CA GLU A 70 5.70 -7.27 13.62
C GLU A 70 6.12 -8.23 14.75
N SER A 71 5.16 -9.00 15.28
CA SER A 71 5.39 -9.87 16.44
C SER A 71 5.94 -11.26 16.11
N LEU A 72 6.03 -11.61 14.82
CA LEU A 72 6.40 -12.96 14.37
C LEU A 72 7.65 -12.94 13.48
N PRO A 73 8.57 -13.92 13.63
CA PRO A 73 9.62 -14.14 12.65
C PRO A 73 9.02 -14.41 11.27
N VAL A 74 9.63 -13.85 10.23
CA VAL A 74 9.11 -13.94 8.86
C VAL A 74 8.93 -15.38 8.37
N ASN A 75 9.78 -16.32 8.80
CA ASN A 75 9.64 -17.73 8.45
C ASN A 75 8.39 -18.39 9.05
N ASP A 76 8.03 -18.03 10.29
CA ASP A 76 6.82 -18.52 10.95
C ASP A 76 5.58 -17.91 10.29
N LEU A 77 5.67 -16.63 9.93
CA LEU A 77 4.63 -15.93 9.18
C LEU A 77 4.42 -16.56 7.78
N ILE A 78 5.49 -16.86 7.05
CA ILE A 78 5.42 -17.55 5.75
C ILE A 78 4.78 -18.92 5.93
N ALA A 79 5.23 -19.71 6.90
CA ALA A 79 4.67 -21.05 7.17
C ALA A 79 3.18 -21.01 7.53
N TRP A 80 2.75 -19.96 8.23
CA TRP A 80 1.35 -19.76 8.58
C TRP A 80 0.51 -19.35 7.36
N LEU A 81 0.97 -18.34 6.61
CA LEU A 81 0.29 -17.88 5.39
C LEU A 81 0.24 -18.96 4.30
N SER A 82 1.24 -19.84 4.24
CA SER A 82 1.27 -21.01 3.34
C SER A 82 0.50 -22.23 3.87
N GLN A 83 -0.21 -22.10 4.99
CA GLN A 83 -0.96 -23.18 5.64
C GLN A 83 -0.12 -24.43 5.95
N SER A 84 1.20 -24.27 6.06
CA SER A 84 2.13 -25.34 6.41
C SER A 84 2.20 -25.54 7.92
N THR A 85 1.82 -24.53 8.69
CA THR A 85 1.67 -24.58 10.15
C THR A 85 0.47 -23.74 10.55
N THR A 86 -0.23 -24.15 11.61
CA THR A 86 -1.29 -23.36 12.22
C THR A 86 -0.74 -22.68 13.46
N LEU A 87 -0.97 -21.37 13.59
CA LEU A 87 -0.57 -20.62 14.78
C LEU A 87 -1.80 -20.18 15.57
N ASP A 88 -1.78 -20.42 16.88
CA ASP A 88 -2.79 -19.92 17.82
C ASP A 88 -2.46 -18.48 18.24
N ARG A 89 -2.38 -17.59 17.24
CA ARG A 89 -2.07 -16.16 17.41
C ARG A 89 -3.26 -15.28 17.08
N ASP A 90 -4.02 -15.68 16.07
CA ASP A 90 -5.23 -15.00 15.64
C ASP A 90 -6.18 -16.01 15.00
N ALA A 91 -7.25 -16.35 15.71
CA ALA A 91 -8.20 -17.36 15.29
C ALA A 91 -8.99 -16.94 14.04
N ASP A 92 -9.26 -15.64 13.89
CA ASP A 92 -9.96 -15.10 12.73
C ASP A 92 -9.10 -15.24 11.46
N LEU A 93 -7.83 -14.80 11.50
CA LEU A 93 -6.89 -14.93 10.39
C LEU A 93 -6.69 -16.40 10.00
N GLN A 94 -6.52 -17.28 10.98
CA GLN A 94 -6.41 -18.72 10.72
C GLN A 94 -7.65 -19.29 10.02
N ALA A 95 -8.85 -18.89 10.45
CA ALA A 95 -10.10 -19.32 9.83
C ALA A 95 -10.24 -18.77 8.40
N GLN A 96 -9.85 -17.51 8.17
CA GLN A 96 -9.87 -16.88 6.84
C GLN A 96 -8.91 -17.59 5.87
N LEU A 97 -7.68 -17.88 6.30
CA LEU A 97 -6.71 -18.59 5.46
C LEU A 97 -7.22 -20.00 5.08
N GLN A 98 -7.83 -20.73 6.01
CA GLN A 98 -8.46 -22.02 5.73
C GLN A 98 -9.66 -21.89 4.77
N ALA A 99 -10.51 -20.88 4.96
CA ALA A 99 -11.65 -20.63 4.09
C ALA A 99 -11.20 -20.32 2.66
N ILE A 100 -10.11 -19.58 2.50
CA ILE A 100 -9.51 -19.26 1.20
C ILE A 100 -8.94 -20.53 0.54
N ALA A 101 -8.08 -21.27 1.26
CA ALA A 101 -7.43 -22.47 0.73
C ALA A 101 -8.43 -23.55 0.31
N ASN A 102 -9.57 -23.66 1.00
CA ASN A 102 -10.61 -24.64 0.73
C ASN A 102 -11.72 -24.14 -0.21
N ASN A 103 -11.64 -22.90 -0.71
CA ASN A 103 -12.64 -22.33 -1.61
C ASN A 103 -12.14 -22.29 -3.07
N PRO A 104 -12.55 -23.25 -3.93
CA PRO A 104 -12.12 -23.26 -5.34
C PRO A 104 -12.66 -22.08 -6.15
N LYS A 105 -13.66 -21.36 -5.64
CA LYS A 105 -14.21 -20.15 -6.25
C LYS A 105 -13.65 -18.86 -5.65
N PHE A 106 -12.67 -18.94 -4.76
CA PHE A 106 -12.11 -17.76 -4.10
C PHE A 106 -11.78 -16.66 -5.12
N LYS A 107 -12.42 -15.49 -4.94
CA LYS A 107 -12.20 -14.34 -5.82
C LYS A 107 -10.88 -13.66 -5.49
N TYR A 108 -9.81 -14.17 -6.09
CA TYR A 108 -8.52 -13.50 -6.10
C TYR A 108 -8.64 -12.07 -6.64
N ASN A 109 -7.89 -11.16 -6.03
CA ASN A 109 -7.74 -9.79 -6.45
C ASN A 109 -6.37 -9.23 -6.04
N ARG A 110 -5.90 -8.20 -6.74
CA ARG A 110 -4.59 -7.60 -6.51
C ARG A 110 -4.45 -6.99 -5.11
N LEU A 111 -5.50 -6.42 -4.55
CA LEU A 111 -5.47 -5.83 -3.21
C LEU A 111 -5.18 -6.91 -2.15
N PHE A 112 -5.78 -8.10 -2.27
CA PHE A 112 -5.43 -9.25 -1.44
C PHE A 112 -3.95 -9.62 -1.57
N ALA A 113 -3.40 -9.60 -2.80
CA ALA A 113 -1.98 -9.88 -3.02
C ALA A 113 -1.07 -8.86 -2.31
N ILE A 114 -1.42 -7.57 -2.41
CA ILE A 114 -0.72 -6.49 -1.73
C ILE A 114 -0.81 -6.66 -0.21
N GLY A 115 -1.93 -7.15 0.32
CA GLY A 115 -2.08 -7.48 1.73
C GLY A 115 -1.08 -8.54 2.20
N LEU A 116 -0.97 -9.66 1.49
CA LEU A 116 0.01 -10.71 1.77
C LEU A 116 1.45 -10.19 1.69
N PHE A 117 1.75 -9.40 0.67
CA PHE A 117 3.07 -8.79 0.51
C PHE A 117 3.39 -7.80 1.64
N SER A 118 2.39 -7.04 2.08
CA SER A 118 2.54 -6.08 3.19
C SER A 118 2.92 -6.79 4.48
N LEU A 119 2.29 -7.93 4.80
CA LEU A 119 2.64 -8.75 5.96
C LEU A 119 4.12 -9.17 5.94
N LEU A 120 4.62 -9.62 4.78
CA LEU A 120 6.03 -9.96 4.62
C LEU A 120 6.94 -8.74 4.76
N GLU A 121 6.57 -7.61 4.16
CA GLU A 121 7.35 -6.38 4.21
C GLU A 121 7.45 -5.81 5.63
N ILE A 122 6.38 -5.93 6.42
CA ILE A 122 6.34 -5.49 7.82
C ILE A 122 7.21 -6.40 8.70
N SER A 123 7.13 -7.72 8.49
CA SER A 123 7.89 -8.70 9.28
C SER A 123 9.38 -8.69 8.96
N ASP A 124 9.75 -8.62 7.67
CA ASP A 124 11.14 -8.53 7.23
C ASP A 124 11.26 -7.74 5.90
N PRO A 125 11.58 -6.43 5.98
CA PRO A 125 11.80 -5.61 4.80
C PRO A 125 12.95 -6.07 3.90
N GLU A 126 13.98 -6.73 4.46
CA GLU A 126 15.15 -7.18 3.71
C GLU A 126 14.83 -8.42 2.88
N LEU A 127 14.03 -9.35 3.41
CA LEU A 127 13.52 -10.51 2.66
C LEU A 127 12.78 -10.08 1.40
N VAL A 128 11.98 -9.01 1.49
CA VAL A 128 11.16 -8.52 0.35
C VAL A 128 12.00 -7.80 -0.71
N LYS A 129 13.12 -7.17 -0.31
CA LYS A 129 14.09 -6.55 -1.23
C LYS A 129 14.89 -7.60 -1.99
N ASP A 130 15.22 -8.73 -1.36
CA ASP A 130 15.87 -9.86 -2.02
C ASP A 130 14.87 -10.56 -2.97
N GLU A 131 15.13 -10.46 -4.28
CA GLU A 131 14.26 -11.03 -5.30
C GLU A 131 14.07 -12.54 -5.16
N LYS A 132 15.13 -13.27 -4.79
CA LYS A 132 15.07 -14.72 -4.68
C LYS A 132 14.24 -15.12 -3.46
N GLN A 133 14.54 -14.54 -2.29
CA GLN A 133 13.84 -14.85 -1.05
C GLN A 133 12.36 -14.44 -1.13
N ARG A 134 12.08 -13.26 -1.68
CA ARG A 134 10.71 -12.80 -1.95
C ARG A 134 9.97 -13.80 -2.84
N ASN A 135 10.52 -14.16 -4.00
CA ASN A 135 9.84 -15.04 -4.94
C ASN A 135 9.61 -16.44 -4.35
N GLU A 136 10.56 -16.95 -3.55
CA GLU A 136 10.39 -18.22 -2.83
C GLU A 136 9.28 -18.15 -1.77
N ALA A 137 9.21 -17.07 -0.99
CA ALA A 137 8.16 -16.85 0.00
C ALA A 137 6.77 -16.73 -0.66
N LEU A 138 6.66 -15.90 -1.70
CA LEU A 138 5.41 -15.71 -2.44
C LEU A 138 4.92 -17.01 -3.07
N LYS A 139 5.82 -17.80 -3.68
CA LYS A 139 5.46 -19.09 -4.27
C LYS A 139 4.94 -20.10 -3.24
N LYS A 140 5.55 -20.14 -2.05
CA LYS A 140 5.07 -20.99 -0.94
C LYS A 140 3.65 -20.59 -0.51
N ILE A 141 3.41 -19.28 -0.32
CA ILE A 141 2.10 -18.76 0.08
C ILE A 141 1.04 -19.02 -1.00
N ALA A 142 1.37 -18.74 -2.27
CA ALA A 142 0.47 -19.00 -3.39
C ALA A 142 0.07 -20.47 -3.49
N SER A 143 1.04 -21.38 -3.29
CA SER A 143 0.78 -22.81 -3.30
C SER A 143 -0.15 -23.23 -2.15
N GLY A 144 0.10 -22.74 -0.94
CA GLY A 144 -0.70 -23.08 0.25
C GLY A 144 -2.13 -22.56 0.22
N LEU A 145 -2.35 -21.41 -0.43
CA LEU A 145 -3.66 -20.79 -0.59
C LEU A 145 -4.33 -21.13 -1.93
N HIS A 146 -3.74 -22.05 -2.71
CA HIS A 146 -4.21 -22.44 -4.05
C HIS A 146 -4.45 -21.25 -5.00
N LEU A 147 -3.58 -20.25 -4.93
CA LEU A 147 -3.60 -19.07 -5.77
C LEU A 147 -2.83 -19.32 -7.08
N SER A 148 -3.18 -18.58 -8.12
CA SER A 148 -2.41 -18.58 -9.37
C SER A 148 -1.08 -17.86 -9.17
N ASP A 149 0.02 -18.62 -9.16
CA ASP A 149 1.40 -18.10 -9.05
C ASP A 149 1.70 -17.00 -10.08
N ASP A 150 1.28 -17.21 -11.33
CA ASP A 150 1.46 -16.25 -12.43
C ASP A 150 0.74 -14.92 -12.16
N LYS A 151 -0.54 -14.96 -11.76
CA LYS A 151 -1.31 -13.74 -11.44
C LYS A 151 -0.75 -13.03 -10.21
N PHE A 152 -0.44 -13.79 -9.17
CA PHE A 152 0.07 -13.28 -7.90
C PHE A 152 1.40 -12.55 -8.10
N THR A 153 2.34 -13.15 -8.83
CA THR A 153 3.64 -12.54 -9.14
C THR A 153 3.49 -11.30 -10.02
N LYS A 154 2.72 -11.38 -11.11
CA LYS A 154 2.50 -10.26 -12.04
C LYS A 154 1.89 -9.04 -11.35
N ASP A 155 0.89 -9.25 -10.49
CA ASP A 155 0.22 -8.17 -9.78
C ASP A 155 1.16 -7.47 -8.79
N LEU A 156 2.03 -8.24 -8.11
CA LEU A 156 3.00 -7.68 -7.18
C LEU A 156 4.15 -6.96 -7.89
N ASP A 157 4.62 -7.47 -9.02
CA ASP A 157 5.61 -6.76 -9.85
C ASP A 157 5.04 -5.45 -10.41
N LEU A 158 3.78 -5.47 -10.86
CA LEU A 158 3.09 -4.26 -11.31
C LEU A 158 2.92 -3.26 -10.16
N TYR A 159 2.51 -3.72 -8.98
CA TYR A 159 2.39 -2.89 -7.78
C TYR A 159 3.71 -2.20 -7.44
N ARG A 160 4.81 -2.98 -7.33
CA ARG A 160 6.15 -2.45 -7.02
C ARG A 160 6.64 -1.47 -8.07
N SER A 161 6.48 -1.78 -9.35
CA SER A 161 6.83 -0.86 -10.44
C SER A 161 6.04 0.46 -10.37
N ASN A 162 4.77 0.42 -9.95
CA ASN A 162 3.99 1.63 -9.79
C ASN A 162 4.40 2.45 -8.57
N LEU A 163 4.81 1.80 -7.47
CA LEU A 163 5.39 2.50 -6.33
C LEU A 163 6.67 3.25 -6.72
N ASP A 164 7.57 2.60 -7.48
CA ASP A 164 8.81 3.24 -7.94
C ASP A 164 8.52 4.47 -8.81
N LYS A 165 7.53 4.38 -9.70
CA LYS A 165 7.09 5.52 -10.53
C LYS A 165 6.56 6.67 -9.70
N ILE A 166 5.76 6.38 -8.67
CA ILE A 166 5.23 7.42 -7.76
C ILE A 166 6.38 8.06 -6.98
N ALA A 167 7.30 7.27 -6.43
CA ALA A 167 8.46 7.78 -5.71
C ALA A 167 9.31 8.70 -6.59
N GLN A 168 9.58 8.31 -7.85
CA GLN A 168 10.29 9.14 -8.82
C GLN A 168 9.53 10.45 -9.13
N ALA A 169 8.21 10.37 -9.35
CA ALA A 169 7.39 11.54 -9.63
C ALA A 169 7.37 12.53 -8.44
N LEU A 170 7.34 12.03 -7.20
CA LEU A 170 7.40 12.87 -6.00
C LEU A 170 8.72 13.64 -5.89
N VAL A 171 9.85 13.00 -6.22
CA VAL A 171 11.16 13.67 -6.26
C VAL A 171 11.16 14.80 -7.29
N VAL A 172 10.69 14.53 -8.51
CA VAL A 172 10.60 15.55 -9.58
C VAL A 172 9.68 16.71 -9.17
N MET A 173 8.56 16.43 -8.53
CA MET A 173 7.63 17.45 -8.05
C MET A 173 8.27 18.32 -6.96
N ALA A 174 9.01 17.72 -6.02
CA ALA A 174 9.72 18.45 -4.98
C ALA A 174 10.77 19.40 -5.57
N ASP A 175 11.57 18.93 -6.53
CA ASP A 175 12.58 19.73 -7.22
C ASP A 175 11.96 20.91 -7.99
N MET A 176 10.83 20.67 -8.68
CA MET A 176 10.09 21.71 -9.38
C MET A 176 9.57 22.79 -8.42
N LEU A 177 9.01 22.40 -7.28
CA LEU A 177 8.53 23.33 -6.25
C LEU A 177 9.67 24.16 -5.65
N LEU A 178 10.84 23.56 -5.41
CA LEU A 178 12.03 24.27 -4.92
C LEU A 178 12.54 25.27 -5.96
N ALA A 179 12.59 24.88 -7.24
CA ALA A 179 13.00 25.76 -8.32
C ALA A 179 12.04 26.95 -8.48
N ASP A 180 10.73 26.72 -8.39
CA ASP A 180 9.71 27.77 -8.46
C ASP A 180 9.79 28.74 -7.28
N ARG A 181 10.01 28.23 -6.05
CA ARG A 181 10.23 29.09 -4.87
C ARG A 181 11.46 29.98 -5.06
N LYS A 182 12.60 29.41 -5.47
CA LYS A 182 13.83 30.18 -5.75
C LYS A 182 13.61 31.25 -6.82
N LYS A 183 12.91 30.92 -7.92
CA LYS A 183 12.58 31.90 -8.97
C LYS A 183 11.68 33.02 -8.45
N ARG A 184 10.69 32.73 -7.60
CA ARG A 184 9.82 33.74 -6.99
C ARG A 184 10.59 34.65 -6.03
N GLU A 185 11.51 34.11 -5.24
CA GLU A 185 12.37 34.88 -4.35
C GLU A 185 13.32 35.81 -5.11
N GLN A 186 13.97 35.30 -6.17
CA GLN A 186 14.83 36.10 -7.05
C GLN A 186 14.06 37.25 -7.71
N ARG A 187 12.83 37.01 -8.18
CA ARG A 187 11.96 38.06 -8.76
C ARG A 187 11.59 39.12 -7.72
N LYS A 188 11.28 38.72 -6.48
CA LYS A 188 10.99 39.65 -5.38
C LYS A 188 12.21 40.50 -5.04
N GLN A 189 13.40 39.89 -4.94
CA GLN A 189 14.65 40.62 -4.67
C GLN A 189 14.96 41.63 -5.77
N GLN A 190 14.81 41.27 -7.05
CA GLN A 190 15.04 42.18 -8.18
C GLN A 190 14.04 43.35 -8.24
N SER A 191 12.79 43.15 -7.81
CA SER A 191 11.79 44.23 -7.71
C SER A 191 12.07 45.24 -6.59
N THR A 192 12.79 44.83 -5.53
CA THR A 192 13.17 45.74 -4.42
C THR A 192 14.45 46.54 -4.69
N THR A 193 15.31 46.12 -5.62
CA THR A 193 16.59 46.81 -5.91
C THR A 193 16.45 47.93 -6.94
N THR A 194 15.35 48.03 -7.68
CA THR A 194 15.19 48.98 -8.81
C THR A 194 14.70 50.39 -8.41
N VAL A 195 14.60 50.71 -7.11
CA VAL A 195 14.15 52.04 -6.65
C VAL A 195 15.18 52.68 -5.70
N ALA A 196 16.37 52.98 -6.22
CA ALA A 196 17.25 53.99 -5.63
C ALA A 196 17.40 55.13 -6.65
N PRO A 197 16.80 56.32 -6.44
CA PRO A 197 16.98 57.45 -7.34
C PRO A 197 18.46 57.88 -7.34
N PRO A 198 19.02 58.30 -8.49
CA PRO A 198 20.39 58.78 -8.53
C PRO A 198 20.52 60.04 -7.66
N SER A 199 21.44 60.00 -6.70
CA SER A 199 21.85 61.18 -5.93
C SER A 199 22.51 62.16 -6.89
N THR A 200 21.84 63.29 -7.14
CA THR A 200 22.38 64.45 -7.85
C THR A 200 23.57 65.00 -7.07
N ASN A 201 24.71 65.10 -7.74
CA ASN A 201 25.91 65.80 -7.26
C ASN A 201 25.65 67.31 -7.19
N GLU A 202 26.03 67.94 -6.07
CA GLU A 202 26.53 69.32 -5.97
C GLU A 202 27.65 69.38 -4.92
#